data_AF-A0AA40PQS8-F1
#
_entry.id   AF-A0AA40PQS8-F1
#
_cell.length_a   1.000
_cell.length_b   1.000
_cell.length_c   1.000
_cell.angle_alpha   90.00
_cell.angle_beta   90.00
_cell.angle_gamma   90.00
#
_symmetry.space_group_name_H-M   'P 1'
#
loop_
_entity.id
_entity.type
_entity.pdbx_description
1 polymer ?
#
loop_
_entity_poly.entity_id
_entity_poly.type
_entity_poly.pdbx_seq_one_letter_code
_entity_poly.pdbx_strand_id
1 'polypeptide(L)'
;MQRILSALWKKICSYSFLMGLLCALAVFLSVRILSNTTSYAKNKRSHILMLSKAAEHASYHGVLPPKTALDSLEYAYHLGKEAAYPYASFLSACFYLHNDPLRGAYYASLAYKHGLGKHLPSPIQALLKETTEAQATKHYELALSKSLDLLSMITTTPDYPTLQFLTLLRIIELKELLHQDPKQDFETLKNLPLFAQLEQFYRDGEWTLTQRFGICSQQARKTS
;
A
#
# COMPACT_ATOMS: atom_id res chain seq x y z
N MET A 1 47.97 24.12 62.34
CA MET A 1 47.41 22.86 61.78
C MET A 1 45.90 22.89 61.53
N GLN A 2 45.06 23.48 62.39
CA GLN A 2 43.58 23.46 62.25
C GLN A 2 43.04 24.06 60.94
N ARG A 3 43.60 25.17 60.43
CA ARG A 3 43.15 25.79 59.16
C ARG A 3 43.39 24.88 57.94
N ILE A 4 44.52 24.17 57.90
CA ILE A 4 44.88 23.26 56.80
C ILE A 4 43.95 22.02 56.81
N LEU A 5 43.70 21.45 57.99
CA LEU A 5 42.76 20.33 58.17
C LEU A 5 41.34 20.72 57.77
N SER A 6 40.86 21.91 58.15
CA SER A 6 39.52 22.40 57.75
C SER A 6 39.37 22.64 56.25
N ALA A 7 40.44 23.07 55.58
CA ALA A 7 40.45 23.30 54.13
C ALA A 7 40.48 21.97 53.35
N LEU A 8 41.22 20.97 53.84
CA LEU A 8 41.22 19.61 53.28
C LEU A 8 39.86 18.92 53.46
N TRP A 9 39.24 19.05 54.64
CA TRP A 9 37.90 18.52 54.89
C TRP A 9 36.84 19.14 53.98
N LYS A 10 36.85 20.47 53.78
CA LYS A 10 35.96 21.13 52.83
C LYS A 10 36.16 20.64 51.39
N LYS A 11 37.41 20.41 50.97
CA LYS A 11 37.71 19.85 49.64
C LYS A 11 37.19 18.42 49.49
N ILE A 12 37.37 17.57 50.50
CA ILE A 12 36.88 16.18 50.49
C ILE A 12 35.35 16.17 50.47
N CYS A 13 34.68 16.95 51.32
CA CYS A 13 33.22 17.05 51.33
C CYS A 13 32.67 17.61 50.01
N SER A 14 33.33 18.62 49.42
CA SER A 14 32.95 19.17 48.12
C SER A 14 33.13 18.15 46.99
N TYR A 15 34.18 17.33 47.06
CA TYR A 15 34.43 16.29 46.07
C TYR A 15 33.42 15.14 46.19
N SER A 16 33.14 14.67 47.40
CA SER A 16 32.11 13.65 47.65
C SER A 16 30.72 14.12 47.22
N PHE A 17 30.38 15.39 47.47
CA PHE A 17 29.13 15.99 46.98
C PHE A 17 29.07 16.04 45.46
N LEU A 18 30.15 16.50 44.80
CA LEU A 18 30.23 16.55 43.34
C LEU A 18 30.14 15.15 42.72
N MET A 19 30.81 14.16 43.29
CA MET A 19 30.73 12.77 42.84
C MET A 19 29.33 12.20 43.03
N GLY A 20 28.66 12.49 44.15
CA GLY A 20 27.27 12.11 44.39
C GLY A 20 26.32 12.73 43.35
N LEU A 21 26.50 14.01 43.03
CA LEU A 21 25.73 14.71 42.00
C LEU A 21 25.96 14.09 40.61
N LEU A 22 27.21 13.78 40.26
CA LEU A 22 27.56 13.13 38.99
C LEU A 22 26.96 11.72 38.90
N CYS A 23 27.00 10.93 39.98
CA CYS A 23 26.35 9.62 40.05
C CYS A 23 24.83 9.74 39.89
N ALA A 24 24.19 10.69 40.56
CA ALA A 24 22.75 10.92 40.42
C ALA A 24 22.37 11.33 39.00
N LEU A 25 23.13 12.23 38.37
CA LEU A 25 22.96 12.62 36.97
C LEU A 25 23.17 11.44 36.02
N ALA A 26 24.20 10.62 36.24
CA ALA A 26 24.48 9.45 35.42
C ALA A 26 23.33 8.43 35.49
N VAL A 27 22.79 8.17 36.68
CA VAL A 27 21.63 7.30 36.87
C VAL A 27 20.40 7.89 36.17
N PHE A 28 20.11 9.18 36.39
CA PHE A 28 18.96 9.84 35.77
C PHE A 28 19.04 9.83 34.24
N LEU A 29 20.20 10.14 33.66
CA LEU A 29 20.43 10.09 32.22
C LEU A 29 20.30 8.66 31.68
N SER A 30 20.84 7.67 32.39
CA SER A 30 20.74 6.26 32.00
C SER A 30 19.30 5.78 31.95
N VAL A 31 18.50 6.11 32.98
CA VAL A 31 17.06 5.80 33.04
C VAL A 31 16.32 6.48 31.90
N ARG A 32 16.61 7.75 31.61
CA ARG A 32 15.99 8.51 30.52
C ARG A 32 16.33 7.93 29.15
N ILE A 33 17.59 7.54 28.93
CA ILE A 33 18.03 6.88 27.70
C ILE A 33 17.31 5.55 27.53
N LEU A 34 17.23 4.73 28.57
CA LEU A 34 16.55 3.43 28.51
C LEU A 34 15.05 3.57 28.25
N SER A 35 14.40 4.55 28.87
CA SER A 35 12.98 4.85 28.64
C SER A 35 12.73 5.31 27.19
N ASN A 36 13.58 6.19 26.66
CA ASN A 36 13.46 6.66 25.28
C ASN A 36 13.72 5.55 24.26
N THR A 37 14.72 4.69 24.48
CA THR A 37 15.03 3.59 23.55
C THR A 37 13.94 2.53 23.54
N THR A 38 13.39 2.17 24.71
CA THR A 38 12.27 1.22 24.81
C THR A 38 11.00 1.76 24.18
N SER A 39 10.66 3.03 24.44
CA SER A 39 9.52 3.71 23.81
C SER A 39 9.68 3.77 22.29
N TYR A 40 10.86 4.17 21.80
CA TYR A 40 11.17 4.19 20.37
C TYR A 40 11.06 2.81 19.73
N ALA A 41 11.59 1.76 20.37
CA ALA A 41 11.50 0.40 19.86
C ALA A 41 10.05 -0.10 19.78
N LYS A 42 9.24 0.21 20.80
CA LYS A 42 7.80 -0.11 20.81
C LYS A 42 7.07 0.63 19.68
N ASN A 43 7.36 1.91 19.50
CA ASN A 43 6.75 2.72 18.45
C ASN A 43 7.17 2.24 17.05
N LYS A 44 8.45 1.91 16.85
CA LYS A 44 8.94 1.31 15.60
C LYS A 44 8.20 0.00 15.30
N ARG A 45 8.05 -0.88 16.30
CA ARG A 45 7.35 -2.16 16.12
C ARG A 45 5.88 -1.99 15.77
N SER A 46 5.15 -1.06 16.41
CA SER A 46 3.74 -0.82 16.10
C SER A 46 3.54 -0.31 14.68
N HIS A 47 4.41 0.56 14.20
CA HIS A 47 4.36 1.09 12.84
C HIS A 47 4.68 0.03 11.79
N ILE A 48 5.70 -0.81 12.01
CA ILE A 48 5.99 -1.94 11.12
C ILE A 48 4.79 -2.90 11.07
N LEU A 49 4.15 -3.18 12.20
CA LEU A 49 2.97 -4.04 12.25
C LEU A 49 1.77 -3.44 11.50
N MET A 50 1.59 -2.12 11.56
CA MET A 50 0.56 -1.43 10.78
C MET A 50 0.82 -1.59 9.28
N LEU A 51 2.06 -1.38 8.85
CA LEU A 51 2.49 -1.52 7.46
C LEU A 51 2.31 -2.96 6.96
N SER A 52 2.71 -3.95 7.76
CA SER A 52 2.57 -5.36 7.41
C SER A 52 1.10 -5.77 7.27
N LYS A 53 0.25 -5.37 8.22
CA LYS A 53 -1.19 -5.65 8.17
C LYS A 53 -1.88 -4.99 6.99
N ALA A 54 -1.53 -3.74 6.68
CA ALA A 54 -2.07 -3.06 5.51
C ALA A 54 -1.69 -3.78 4.21
N ALA A 55 -0.44 -4.22 4.11
CA ALA A 55 0.04 -4.97 2.94
C ALA A 55 -0.61 -6.36 2.84
N GLU A 56 -0.72 -7.10 3.95
CA GLU A 56 -1.43 -8.38 4.01
C GLU A 56 -2.88 -8.22 3.58
N HIS A 57 -3.60 -7.25 4.15
CA HIS A 57 -4.99 -6.98 3.82
C HIS A 57 -5.16 -6.65 2.33
N ALA A 58 -4.26 -5.84 1.76
CA ALA A 58 -4.24 -5.54 0.34
C ALA A 58 -3.96 -6.76 -0.53
N SER A 59 -3.09 -7.67 -0.10
CA SER A 59 -2.78 -8.89 -0.84
C SER A 59 -3.89 -9.95 -0.75
N TYR A 60 -4.58 -10.06 0.38
CA TYR A 60 -5.61 -11.08 0.58
C TYR A 60 -6.98 -10.65 0.05
N HIS A 61 -7.31 -9.36 0.19
CA HIS A 61 -8.63 -8.84 -0.14
C HIS A 61 -8.63 -7.91 -1.36
N GLY A 62 -7.46 -7.59 -1.93
CA GLY A 62 -7.34 -6.60 -3.00
C GLY A 62 -7.61 -5.16 -2.54
N VAL A 63 -7.75 -4.93 -1.23
CA VAL A 63 -8.15 -3.64 -0.65
C VAL A 63 -6.92 -2.83 -0.25
N LEU A 64 -6.71 -1.73 -0.95
CA LEU A 64 -5.63 -0.78 -0.66
C LEU A 64 -5.95 0.09 0.56
N PRO A 65 -4.93 0.65 1.20
CA PRO A 65 -5.11 1.69 2.20
C PRO A 65 -5.58 3.01 1.56
N PRO A 66 -6.51 3.74 2.22
CA PRO A 66 -7.04 5.00 1.70
C PRO A 66 -5.94 6.06 1.56
N LYS A 67 -6.17 7.07 0.73
CA LYS A 67 -5.16 8.12 0.49
C LYS A 67 -4.69 8.79 1.79
N THR A 68 -5.60 8.95 2.74
CA THR A 68 -5.33 9.52 4.07
C THR A 68 -4.37 8.68 4.92
N ALA A 69 -4.23 7.39 4.63
CA ALA A 69 -3.32 6.50 5.35
C ALA A 69 -1.90 6.47 4.75
N LEU A 70 -1.69 7.01 3.54
CA LEU A 70 -0.42 6.90 2.82
C LEU A 70 0.76 7.55 3.57
N ASP A 71 0.59 8.78 4.06
CA ASP A 71 1.66 9.47 4.78
C ASP A 71 2.05 8.71 6.07
N SER A 72 1.09 8.06 6.73
CA SER A 72 1.35 7.22 7.92
C SER A 72 2.08 5.92 7.57
N LEU A 73 1.78 5.32 6.41
CA LEU A 73 2.44 4.11 5.92
C LEU A 73 3.86 4.41 5.41
N GLU A 74 4.04 5.54 4.73
CA GLU A 74 5.35 6.06 4.32
C GLU A 74 6.21 6.39 5.55
N TYR A 75 5.64 7.05 6.55
CA TYR A 75 6.32 7.26 7.84
C TYR A 75 6.71 5.94 8.51
N ALA A 76 5.80 4.96 8.55
CA ALA A 76 6.08 3.64 9.11
C ALA A 76 7.21 2.92 8.37
N TYR A 77 7.28 3.06 7.04
CA TYR A 77 8.36 2.51 6.23
C TYR A 77 9.71 3.15 6.57
N HIS A 78 9.78 4.48 6.64
CA HIS A 78 11.01 5.19 7.02
C HIS A 78 11.46 4.89 8.45
N LEU A 79 10.52 4.77 9.40
CA LEU A 79 10.81 4.38 10.79
C LEU A 79 11.32 2.93 10.87
N GLY A 80 10.76 2.04 10.05
CA GLY A 80 11.09 0.63 9.99
C GLY A 80 12.50 0.33 9.46
N LYS A 81 13.00 1.16 8.54
CA LYS A 81 14.29 0.98 7.84
C LYS A 81 14.35 -0.41 7.18
N GLU A 82 15.40 -1.18 7.43
CA GLU A 82 15.62 -2.51 6.84
C GLU A 82 14.45 -3.48 7.00
N ALA A 83 13.80 -3.46 8.17
CA ALA A 83 12.65 -4.33 8.44
C ALA A 83 11.42 -3.97 7.58
N ALA A 84 11.37 -2.76 7.03
CA ALA A 84 10.27 -2.30 6.19
C ALA A 84 10.55 -2.43 4.69
N TYR A 85 11.81 -2.69 4.28
CA TYR A 85 12.16 -2.81 2.86
C TYR A 85 11.21 -3.71 2.06
N PRO A 86 10.79 -4.91 2.54
CA PRO A 86 9.86 -5.78 1.83
C PRO A 86 8.55 -5.11 1.37
N TYR A 87 8.12 -4.04 2.04
CA TYR A 87 6.88 -3.33 1.74
C TYR A 87 7.05 -2.18 0.73
N ALA A 88 8.25 -2.01 0.14
CA ALA A 88 8.50 -0.97 -0.87
C ALA A 88 7.63 -1.16 -2.12
N SER A 89 7.45 -2.39 -2.58
CA SER A 89 6.57 -2.70 -3.73
C SER A 89 5.10 -2.38 -3.42
N PHE A 90 4.66 -2.67 -2.19
CA PHE A 90 3.33 -2.34 -1.70
C PHE A 90 3.11 -0.82 -1.69
N LEU A 91 4.05 -0.04 -1.14
CA LEU A 91 3.96 1.43 -1.16
C LEU A 91 3.96 1.98 -2.57
N SER A 92 4.82 1.47 -3.45
CA SER A 92 4.86 1.87 -4.86
C SER A 92 3.48 1.70 -5.52
N ALA A 93 2.86 0.55 -5.33
CA ALA A 93 1.52 0.27 -5.83
C ALA A 93 0.46 1.21 -5.26
N CYS A 94 0.51 1.47 -3.95
CA CYS A 94 -0.41 2.41 -3.31
C CYS A 94 -0.28 3.81 -3.93
N PHE A 95 0.93 4.34 -4.07
CA PHE A 95 1.14 5.67 -4.64
C PHE A 95 0.74 5.78 -6.11
N TYR A 96 1.06 4.77 -6.94
CA TYR A 96 0.58 4.75 -8.33
C TYR A 96 -0.94 4.75 -8.43
N LEU A 97 -1.62 3.98 -7.57
CA LEU A 97 -3.08 3.87 -7.57
C LEU A 97 -3.78 5.13 -7.04
N HIS A 98 -3.10 5.90 -6.20
CA HIS A 98 -3.56 7.19 -5.69
C HIS A 98 -3.08 8.39 -6.54
N ASN A 99 -2.67 8.14 -7.80
CA ASN A 99 -2.20 9.15 -8.75
C ASN A 99 -0.99 9.97 -8.26
N ASP A 100 -0.07 9.36 -7.50
CA ASP A 100 1.23 9.92 -7.13
C ASP A 100 2.38 9.12 -7.80
N PRO A 101 2.63 9.35 -9.10
CA PRO A 101 3.58 8.53 -9.86
C PRO A 101 5.04 8.76 -9.46
N LEU A 102 5.38 9.94 -8.91
CA LEU A 102 6.75 10.26 -8.50
C LEU A 102 7.13 9.50 -7.22
N ARG A 103 6.26 9.52 -6.20
CA ARG A 103 6.46 8.67 -5.01
C ARG A 103 6.38 7.20 -5.38
N GLY A 104 5.44 6.82 -6.25
CA GLY A 104 5.34 5.46 -6.80
C GLY A 104 6.65 4.96 -7.41
N ALA A 105 7.28 5.77 -8.28
CA ALA A 105 8.54 5.44 -8.94
C ALA A 105 9.72 5.36 -7.95
N TYR A 106 9.76 6.23 -6.94
CA TYR A 106 10.76 6.18 -5.89
C TYR A 106 10.74 4.83 -5.17
N TYR A 107 9.56 4.39 -4.72
CA TYR A 107 9.42 3.11 -4.03
C TYR A 107 9.60 1.90 -4.94
N ALA A 108 9.26 2.00 -6.23
CA ALA A 108 9.58 0.98 -7.23
C ALA A 108 11.11 0.80 -7.37
N SER A 109 11.85 1.91 -7.43
CA SER A 109 13.32 1.89 -7.48
C SER A 109 13.93 1.27 -6.23
N LEU A 110 13.38 1.57 -5.04
CA LEU A 110 13.81 0.95 -3.79
C LEU A 110 13.55 -0.56 -3.77
N ALA A 111 12.35 -0.98 -4.18
CA ALA A 111 12.01 -2.41 -4.28
C ALA A 111 12.98 -3.15 -5.21
N TYR A 112 13.31 -2.54 -6.36
CA TYR A 112 14.28 -3.07 -7.31
C TYR A 112 15.69 -3.17 -6.70
N LYS A 113 16.18 -2.10 -6.07
CA LYS A 113 17.52 -2.04 -5.45
C LYS A 113 17.73 -3.08 -4.36
N HIS A 114 16.68 -3.39 -3.59
CA HIS A 114 16.78 -4.35 -2.48
C HIS A 114 16.51 -5.80 -2.90
N GLY A 115 16.42 -6.09 -4.21
CA GLY A 115 16.17 -7.45 -4.70
C GLY A 115 14.79 -7.99 -4.32
N LEU A 116 13.87 -7.11 -3.93
CA LEU A 116 12.53 -7.46 -3.41
C LEU A 116 11.53 -7.68 -4.54
N GLY A 117 11.98 -8.24 -5.67
CA GLY A 117 11.13 -8.63 -6.80
C GLY A 117 10.09 -9.70 -6.44
N LYS A 118 10.09 -10.23 -5.21
CA LYS A 118 9.06 -11.11 -4.67
C LYS A 118 8.70 -10.70 -3.23
N HIS A 119 7.38 -10.74 -2.98
CA HIS A 119 6.71 -10.72 -1.67
C HIS A 119 6.06 -9.41 -1.23
N LEU A 120 5.19 -8.88 -2.09
CA LEU A 120 3.75 -8.75 -1.82
C LEU A 120 3.12 -8.36 -3.15
N PRO A 121 2.20 -9.16 -3.72
CA PRO A 121 1.57 -8.79 -4.98
C PRO A 121 0.86 -7.46 -4.75
N SER A 122 1.18 -6.45 -5.55
CA SER A 122 0.33 -5.26 -5.61
C SER A 122 -1.11 -5.71 -5.84
N PRO A 123 -2.15 -4.99 -5.40
CA PRO A 123 -3.53 -5.39 -5.69
C PRO A 123 -3.82 -5.53 -7.19
N ILE A 124 -3.11 -4.76 -8.02
CA ILE A 124 -3.06 -4.97 -9.48
C ILE A 124 -2.40 -6.32 -9.82
N GLN A 125 -1.25 -6.66 -9.23
CA GLN A 125 -0.61 -7.98 -9.43
C GLN A 125 -1.42 -9.14 -8.85
N ALA A 126 -2.18 -8.94 -7.77
CA ALA A 126 -3.09 -9.94 -7.21
C ALA A 126 -4.25 -10.15 -8.18
N LEU A 127 -4.82 -9.06 -8.72
CA LEU A 127 -5.86 -9.09 -9.73
C LEU A 127 -5.36 -9.70 -11.05
N LEU A 128 -4.14 -9.36 -11.50
CA LEU A 128 -3.49 -9.94 -12.68
C LEU A 128 -3.13 -11.41 -12.47
N LYS A 129 -2.62 -11.78 -11.29
CA LYS A 129 -2.31 -13.17 -10.93
C LYS A 129 -3.58 -13.99 -10.92
N GLU A 130 -4.63 -13.52 -10.27
CA GLU A 130 -5.94 -14.15 -10.28
C GLU A 130 -6.51 -14.25 -11.70
N THR A 131 -6.25 -13.25 -12.55
CA THR A 131 -6.62 -13.29 -13.97
C THR A 131 -5.94 -14.44 -14.71
N THR A 132 -4.62 -14.57 -14.52
CA THR A 132 -3.85 -15.67 -15.11
C THR A 132 -4.22 -17.04 -14.54
N GLU A 133 -4.52 -17.14 -13.25
CA GLU A 133 -4.93 -18.38 -12.59
C GLU A 133 -6.34 -18.80 -13.01
N ALA A 134 -7.28 -17.86 -13.16
CA ALA A 134 -8.62 -18.13 -13.66
C ALA A 134 -8.60 -18.59 -15.13
N GLN A 135 -7.75 -18.00 -15.98
CA GLN A 135 -7.56 -18.48 -17.35
C GLN A 135 -6.90 -19.87 -17.40
N ALA A 136 -5.93 -20.15 -16.53
CA ALA A 136 -5.26 -21.45 -16.49
C ALA A 136 -6.17 -22.56 -15.96
N THR A 137 -7.03 -22.27 -14.99
CA THR A 137 -7.84 -23.27 -14.27
C THR A 137 -9.32 -23.30 -14.67
N LYS A 138 -9.76 -22.35 -15.52
CA LYS A 138 -11.15 -22.18 -15.98
C LYS A 138 -12.19 -21.95 -14.87
N HIS A 139 -11.78 -21.55 -13.67
CA HIS A 139 -12.69 -21.21 -12.56
C HIS A 139 -13.23 -19.77 -12.68
N TYR A 140 -13.92 -19.47 -13.78
CA TYR A 140 -14.37 -18.11 -14.08
C TYR A 140 -15.43 -17.59 -13.10
N GLU A 141 -16.29 -18.46 -12.55
CA GLU A 141 -17.30 -18.04 -11.56
C GLU A 141 -16.70 -17.58 -10.24
N LEU A 142 -15.66 -18.27 -9.75
CA LEU A 142 -14.96 -17.89 -8.52
C LEU A 142 -14.19 -16.56 -8.71
N ALA A 143 -13.63 -16.35 -9.89
CA ALA A 143 -12.97 -15.09 -10.22
C ALA A 143 -14.00 -13.94 -10.33
N LEU A 144 -15.19 -14.23 -10.86
CA LEU A 144 -16.27 -13.24 -10.98
C LEU A 144 -16.79 -12.83 -9.61
N SER A 145 -17.05 -13.79 -8.71
CA SER A 145 -17.55 -13.49 -7.37
C SER A 145 -16.59 -12.58 -6.60
N LYS A 146 -15.29 -12.90 -6.60
CA LYS A 146 -14.27 -12.07 -5.96
C LYS A 146 -14.10 -10.70 -6.61
N SER A 147 -14.22 -10.62 -7.94
CA SER A 147 -14.17 -9.33 -8.64
C SER A 147 -15.37 -8.45 -8.28
N LEU A 148 -16.55 -9.02 -8.11
CA LEU A 148 -17.75 -8.32 -7.63
C LEU A 148 -17.61 -7.88 -6.17
N ASP A 149 -17.07 -8.74 -5.30
CA ASP A 149 -16.76 -8.38 -3.90
C ASP A 149 -15.79 -7.18 -3.86
N LEU A 150 -14.72 -7.23 -4.67
CA LEU A 150 -13.77 -6.14 -4.80
C LEU A 150 -14.43 -4.85 -5.31
N LEU A 151 -15.29 -4.94 -6.35
CA LEU A 151 -16.01 -3.78 -6.87
C LEU A 151 -16.94 -3.15 -5.84
N SER A 152 -17.65 -3.96 -5.04
CA SER A 152 -18.55 -3.49 -3.98
C SER A 152 -17.78 -2.72 -2.89
N MET A 153 -16.58 -3.18 -2.55
CA MET A 153 -15.72 -2.49 -1.58
C MET A 153 -15.10 -1.20 -2.14
N ILE A 154 -14.75 -1.16 -3.42
CA ILE A 154 -14.19 0.05 -4.03
C ILE A 154 -15.27 1.12 -4.24
N THR A 155 -16.48 0.73 -4.66
CA THR A 155 -17.57 1.70 -4.90
C THR A 155 -18.05 2.40 -3.63
N THR A 156 -17.87 1.78 -2.47
CA THR A 156 -18.18 2.39 -1.16
C THR A 156 -17.09 3.37 -0.69
N THR A 157 -15.91 3.37 -1.33
CA THR A 157 -14.76 4.21 -0.96
C THR A 157 -14.15 4.83 -2.23
N PRO A 158 -14.51 6.08 -2.62
CA PRO A 158 -14.18 6.67 -3.93
C PRO A 158 -12.69 7.03 -4.14
N ASP A 159 -11.78 6.32 -3.47
CA ASP A 159 -10.36 6.61 -3.42
C ASP A 159 -9.54 5.89 -4.51
N TYR A 160 -10.14 5.01 -5.33
CA TYR A 160 -9.39 4.14 -6.26
C TYR A 160 -9.95 4.08 -7.69
N PRO A 161 -10.00 5.20 -8.44
CA PRO A 161 -10.58 5.23 -9.78
C PRO A 161 -9.90 4.26 -10.77
N THR A 162 -8.58 4.05 -10.64
CA THR A 162 -7.82 3.10 -11.47
C THR A 162 -8.13 1.66 -11.15
N LEU A 163 -8.22 1.31 -9.87
CA LEU A 163 -8.58 -0.04 -9.46
C LEU A 163 -10.03 -0.35 -9.85
N GLN A 164 -10.95 0.59 -9.62
CA GLN A 164 -12.35 0.48 -10.04
C GLN A 164 -12.47 0.22 -11.54
N PHE A 165 -11.70 0.97 -12.35
CA PHE A 165 -11.67 0.79 -13.80
C PHE A 165 -11.21 -0.62 -14.19
N LEU A 166 -10.07 -1.07 -13.65
CA LEU A 166 -9.51 -2.39 -13.96
C LEU A 166 -10.43 -3.53 -13.48
N THR A 167 -11.04 -3.39 -12.31
CA THR A 167 -12.00 -4.37 -11.77
C THR A 167 -13.26 -4.46 -12.61
N LEU A 168 -13.83 -3.33 -13.06
CA LEU A 168 -14.98 -3.33 -13.97
C LEU A 168 -14.64 -3.97 -15.32
N LEU A 169 -13.49 -3.61 -15.90
CA LEU A 169 -13.00 -4.23 -17.13
C LEU A 169 -12.91 -5.76 -16.98
N ARG A 170 -12.41 -6.23 -15.83
CA ARG A 170 -12.32 -7.66 -15.51
C ARG A 170 -13.67 -8.35 -15.37
N ILE A 171 -14.63 -7.72 -14.69
CA ILE A 171 -16.00 -8.25 -14.55
C ILE A 171 -16.63 -8.43 -15.93
N ILE A 172 -16.47 -7.44 -16.82
CA ILE A 172 -16.99 -7.49 -18.18
C ILE A 172 -16.40 -8.71 -18.92
N GLU A 173 -15.07 -8.89 -18.89
CA GLU A 173 -14.42 -10.05 -19.52
C GLU A 173 -14.89 -11.40 -18.96
N LEU A 174 -15.03 -11.51 -17.63
CA LEU A 174 -15.48 -12.74 -16.98
C LEU A 174 -16.94 -13.06 -17.31
N LYS A 175 -17.80 -12.04 -17.38
CA LYS A 175 -19.19 -12.19 -17.81
C LYS A 175 -19.26 -12.65 -19.27
N GLU A 176 -18.42 -12.14 -20.16
CA GLU A 176 -18.35 -12.63 -21.54
C GLU A 176 -17.98 -14.12 -21.61
N LEU A 177 -16.96 -14.54 -20.86
CA LEU A 177 -16.51 -15.94 -20.81
C LEU A 177 -17.57 -16.88 -20.23
N LEU A 178 -18.45 -16.36 -19.37
CA LEU A 178 -19.56 -17.08 -18.76
C LEU A 178 -20.88 -16.92 -19.54
N HIS A 179 -20.87 -16.25 -20.69
CA HIS A 179 -22.06 -15.92 -21.48
C HIS A 179 -23.16 -15.15 -20.70
N GLN A 180 -22.74 -14.29 -19.76
CA GLN A 180 -23.59 -13.39 -18.99
C GLN A 180 -23.59 -11.98 -19.62
N ASP A 181 -24.63 -11.18 -19.38
CA ASP A 181 -24.76 -9.82 -19.94
C ASP A 181 -23.86 -8.80 -19.20
N PRO A 182 -22.87 -8.17 -19.85
CA PRO A 182 -21.98 -7.18 -19.23
C PRO A 182 -22.41 -5.72 -19.45
N LYS A 183 -23.55 -5.45 -20.12
CA LYS A 183 -23.93 -4.09 -20.56
C LYS A 183 -23.88 -3.05 -19.45
N GLN A 184 -24.44 -3.36 -18.29
CA GLN A 184 -24.52 -2.42 -17.17
C GLN A 184 -23.13 -2.08 -16.60
N ASP A 185 -22.24 -3.08 -16.51
CA ASP A 185 -20.86 -2.85 -16.05
C ASP A 185 -20.09 -2.01 -17.08
N PHE A 186 -20.34 -2.23 -18.38
CA PHE A 186 -19.73 -1.45 -19.45
C PHE A 186 -20.21 0.02 -19.45
N GLU A 187 -21.50 0.27 -19.23
CA GLU A 187 -21.99 1.65 -19.02
C GLU A 187 -21.33 2.31 -17.82
N THR A 188 -21.12 1.56 -16.74
CA THR A 188 -20.43 2.06 -15.54
C THR A 188 -18.96 2.38 -15.84
N LEU A 189 -18.27 1.51 -16.59
CA LEU A 189 -16.87 1.69 -17.00
C LEU A 189 -16.69 2.97 -17.84
N LYS A 190 -17.63 3.27 -18.75
CA LYS A 190 -17.60 4.47 -19.61
C LYS A 190 -17.63 5.78 -18.84
N ASN A 191 -18.26 5.78 -17.66
CA ASN A 191 -18.39 6.96 -16.82
C ASN A 191 -17.16 7.22 -15.93
N LEU A 192 -16.15 6.34 -15.96
CA LEU A 192 -14.94 6.50 -15.15
C LEU A 192 -13.89 7.41 -15.82
N PRO A 193 -13.11 8.18 -15.04
CA PRO A 193 -12.18 9.19 -15.57
C PRO A 193 -11.11 8.66 -16.54
N LEU A 194 -10.77 7.38 -16.45
CA LEU A 194 -9.72 6.74 -17.25
C LEU A 194 -10.21 6.23 -18.61
N PHE A 195 -11.52 6.14 -18.82
CA PHE A 195 -12.09 5.55 -20.03
C PHE A 195 -11.67 6.29 -21.30
N ALA A 196 -11.78 7.62 -21.30
CA ALA A 196 -11.43 8.43 -22.46
C ALA A 196 -9.93 8.36 -22.83
N GLN A 197 -9.05 8.29 -21.82
CA GLN A 197 -7.60 8.19 -22.02
C GLN A 197 -7.23 6.84 -22.64
N LEU A 198 -7.89 5.77 -22.18
CA LEU A 198 -7.65 4.42 -22.66
C LEU A 198 -8.23 4.22 -24.08
N GLU A 199 -9.45 4.69 -24.34
CA GLU A 199 -10.04 4.72 -25.68
C GLU A 199 -9.18 5.47 -26.70
N GLN A 200 -8.57 6.59 -26.30
CA GLN A 200 -7.69 7.36 -27.17
C GLN A 200 -6.36 6.63 -27.45
N PHE A 201 -5.82 5.88 -26.48
CA PHE A 201 -4.61 5.07 -26.67
C PHE A 201 -4.83 3.93 -27.69
N TYR A 202 -6.01 3.31 -27.70
CA TYR A 202 -6.36 2.25 -28.65
C TYR A 202 -6.84 2.75 -30.02
N ARG A 203 -7.14 4.05 -30.18
CA ARG A 203 -7.46 4.62 -31.50
C ARG A 203 -6.29 4.53 -32.49
N ASP A 204 -5.06 4.49 -32.00
CA ASP A 204 -3.86 4.36 -32.83
C ASP A 204 -3.51 2.89 -33.16
N GLY A 205 -4.28 1.93 -32.64
CA GLY A 205 -4.09 0.49 -32.81
C GLY A 205 -5.42 -0.28 -32.86
N GLU A 206 -6.21 -0.01 -33.90
CA GLU A 206 -7.39 -0.72 -34.44
C GLU A 206 -8.53 -1.24 -33.54
N TRP A 207 -8.41 -1.40 -32.22
CA TRP A 207 -9.44 -2.06 -31.38
C TRP A 207 -9.72 -1.28 -30.09
N THR A 208 -10.78 -0.48 -30.06
CA THR A 208 -11.26 0.23 -28.85
C THR A 208 -12.21 -0.65 -28.01
N LEU A 209 -12.33 -0.37 -26.70
CA LEU A 209 -13.30 -1.05 -25.83
C LEU A 209 -14.73 -0.72 -26.28
N THR A 210 -14.98 0.51 -26.75
CA THR A 210 -16.26 0.90 -27.35
C THR A 210 -16.61 0.06 -28.58
N GLN A 211 -15.65 -0.29 -29.43
CA GLN A 211 -15.92 -1.18 -30.56
C GLN A 211 -16.15 -2.62 -30.13
N ARG A 212 -15.38 -3.13 -29.15
CA ARG A 212 -15.50 -4.50 -28.65
C ARG A 212 -16.83 -4.74 -27.91
N PHE A 213 -17.24 -3.81 -27.04
CA PHE A 213 -18.40 -3.98 -26.16
C PHE A 213 -19.62 -3.13 -26.56
N GLY A 214 -19.45 -2.15 -27.46
CA GLY A 214 -20.53 -1.29 -27.94
C GLY A 214 -21.41 -1.89 -29.03
N ILE A 215 -21.08 -3.08 -29.55
CA ILE A 215 -21.94 -3.81 -30.49
C ILE A 215 -22.76 -4.85 -29.72
N CYS A 216 -23.71 -4.38 -28.92
CA CYS A 216 -24.80 -5.21 -28.44
C CYS A 216 -26.18 -4.62 -28.81
N SER A 217 -26.23 -3.87 -29.92
CA SER A 217 -27.47 -3.21 -30.39
C SER A 217 -27.76 -3.30 -31.89
N GLN A 218 -26.98 -3.98 -32.75
CA GLN A 218 -27.29 -4.00 -34.21
C GLN A 218 -27.20 -5.32 -34.99
N GLN A 219 -27.03 -6.48 -34.35
CA GLN A 219 -27.10 -7.79 -35.05
C GLN A 219 -28.41 -8.57 -34.80
N ALA A 220 -29.49 -7.90 -34.38
CA ALA A 220 -30.84 -8.50 -34.27
C ALA A 220 -31.82 -8.00 -35.36
N ARG A 221 -31.34 -7.29 -36.39
CA ARG A 221 -32.12 -6.90 -37.57
C ARG A 221 -31.29 -7.07 -38.84
N LYS A 222 -31.04 -8.32 -39.23
CA LYS A 222 -30.67 -8.70 -40.61
C LYS A 222 -30.81 -10.23 -40.80
N THR A 223 -31.92 -10.77 -40.31
CA THR A 223 -32.50 -12.04 -40.79
C THR A 223 -34.02 -11.85 -40.77
N SER A 224 -34.51 -11.12 -41.77
CA SER A 224 -35.89 -11.13 -42.23
C SER A 224 -35.90 -10.66 -43.67
#